data_AF-A0A8T2M4S1-F1
#
_entry.id   AF-A0A8T2M4S1-F1
#
_cell.length_a   1.000
_cell.length_b   1.000
_cell.length_c   1.000
_cell.angle_alpha   90.00
_cell.angle_beta   90.00
_cell.angle_gamma   90.00
#
_symmetry.space_group_name_H-M   'P 1'
#
loop_
_entity.id
_entity.type
_entity.pdbx_description
1 polymer ?
#
loop_
_entity_poly.entity_id
_entity_poly.type
_entity_poly.pdbx_seq_one_letter_code
_entity_poly.pdbx_strand_id
1 'polypeptide(L)'
;MKHPCLRRPDSFNESYGWKLKLKSKMSNYRTQLRSHGLSSELMVNTLKSKSREDPAPFPAKNVKKARRGEANYYPEPSGDTPENLEQERASLLTEIKKRNNERTIREKMARTFQFRRQEIVDQKPTIENLMDRWPALFQMEEVDAEFLQWKRPLRSEVSKKKEMERL
;
A
#
# COMPACT_ATOMS: atom_id res chain seq x y z
N MET A 1 -23.87 38.14 6.69
CA MET A 1 -23.54 36.93 5.91
C MET A 1 -23.79 37.20 4.44
N LYS A 2 -22.83 36.90 3.55
CA LYS A 2 -22.80 37.43 2.17
C LYS A 2 -23.66 36.64 1.16
N HIS A 3 -24.01 35.37 1.43
CA HIS A 3 -24.78 34.52 0.49
C HIS A 3 -25.82 33.59 1.19
N PRO A 4 -27.00 34.10 1.55
CA PRO A 4 -28.04 33.34 2.29
C PRO A 4 -28.65 32.16 1.52
N CYS A 5 -28.72 32.25 0.18
CA CYS A 5 -29.26 31.20 -0.68
C CYS A 5 -28.41 29.92 -0.76
N LEU A 6 -27.21 29.95 -0.17
CA LEU A 6 -26.30 28.80 -0.11
C LEU A 6 -26.42 28.01 1.20
N ARG A 7 -27.20 28.50 2.17
CA ARG A 7 -27.41 27.86 3.47
C ARG A 7 -28.53 26.82 3.36
N ARG A 8 -28.23 25.57 3.72
CA ARG A 8 -29.27 24.55 3.93
C ARG A 8 -29.76 24.58 5.38
N PRO A 9 -31.08 24.52 5.63
CA PRO A 9 -31.66 24.63 6.96
C PRO A 9 -31.49 23.33 7.76
N ASP A 10 -30.27 23.04 8.19
CA ASP A 10 -29.85 21.79 8.89
C ASP A 10 -28.33 21.52 8.85
N SER A 11 -27.55 22.34 8.14
CA SER A 11 -26.11 22.08 7.97
C SER A 11 -25.24 22.65 9.10
N PHE A 12 -24.52 21.78 9.82
CA PHE A 12 -23.51 22.14 10.82
C PHE A 12 -22.34 22.96 10.25
N ASN A 13 -22.06 22.82 8.94
CA ASN A 13 -21.02 23.56 8.26
C ASN A 13 -21.62 24.29 7.04
N GLU A 14 -21.45 25.61 6.96
CA GLU A 14 -21.92 26.46 5.85
C GLU A 14 -21.43 25.96 4.48
N SER A 15 -20.35 25.17 4.50
CA SER A 15 -19.69 24.59 3.35
C SER A 15 -20.25 23.20 2.91
N TYR A 16 -21.21 22.60 3.62
CA TYR A 16 -21.69 21.27 3.23
C TYR A 16 -22.63 21.31 2.01
N GLY A 17 -23.45 22.36 1.92
CA GLY A 17 -24.42 22.55 0.84
C GLY A 17 -23.78 22.63 -0.55
N TRP A 18 -22.73 23.43 -0.71
CA TRP A 18 -22.03 23.56 -2.01
C TRP A 18 -21.36 22.25 -2.42
N LYS A 19 -20.76 21.52 -1.47
CA LYS A 19 -20.12 20.22 -1.74
C LYS A 19 -21.13 19.22 -2.31
N LEU A 20 -22.32 19.13 -1.73
CA LEU A 20 -23.35 18.21 -2.20
C LEU A 20 -23.92 18.64 -3.57
N LYS A 21 -24.16 19.95 -3.76
CA LYS A 21 -24.65 20.49 -5.03
C LYS A 21 -23.64 20.26 -6.16
N LEU A 22 -22.35 20.49 -5.89
CA LEU A 22 -21.26 20.24 -6.83
C LEU A 22 -21.18 18.76 -7.19
N LYS A 23 -21.23 17.86 -6.19
CA LYS A 23 -21.25 16.41 -6.41
C LYS A 23 -22.41 15.98 -7.32
N SER A 24 -23.61 16.51 -7.06
CA SER A 24 -24.80 16.24 -7.87
C SER A 24 -24.65 16.77 -9.30
N LYS A 25 -24.19 18.02 -9.48
CA LYS A 25 -23.95 18.63 -10.79
C LYS A 25 -22.94 17.83 -11.62
N MET A 26 -21.81 17.44 -11.01
CA MET A 26 -20.80 16.61 -11.67
C MET A 26 -21.32 15.22 -12.03
N SER A 27 -22.16 14.62 -11.17
CA SER A 27 -22.80 13.33 -11.48
C SER A 27 -23.75 13.42 -12.68
N ASN A 28 -24.57 14.47 -12.74
CA ASN A 28 -25.48 14.72 -13.85
C ASN A 28 -24.70 15.00 -15.14
N TYR A 29 -23.67 15.84 -15.08
CA TYR A 29 -22.81 16.14 -16.22
C TYR A 29 -22.16 14.87 -16.78
N ARG A 30 -21.59 14.02 -15.92
CA ARG A 30 -21.05 12.72 -16.35
C ARG A 30 -22.11 11.80 -16.95
N THR A 31 -23.37 11.90 -16.51
CA THR A 31 -24.49 11.12 -17.07
C THR A 31 -24.87 11.61 -18.46
N GLN A 32 -24.93 12.93 -18.66
CA GLN A 32 -25.18 13.54 -19.97
C GLN A 32 -24.04 13.25 -20.95
N LEU A 33 -22.78 13.36 -20.53
CA LEU A 33 -21.64 13.02 -21.38
C LEU A 33 -21.66 11.55 -21.83
N ARG A 34 -22.13 10.64 -20.97
CA ARG A 34 -22.36 9.24 -21.35
C ARG A 34 -23.49 9.07 -22.37
N SER A 35 -24.57 9.85 -22.28
CA SER A 35 -25.68 9.75 -23.24
C SER A 35 -25.34 10.35 -24.61
N HIS A 36 -24.42 11.32 -24.67
CA HIS A 36 -23.99 11.96 -25.91
C HIS A 36 -22.79 11.27 -26.60
N GLY A 37 -22.30 10.14 -26.09
CA GLY A 37 -21.20 9.39 -26.72
C GLY A 37 -19.79 9.98 -26.54
N LEU A 38 -19.63 11.10 -25.84
CA LEU A 38 -18.33 11.68 -25.47
C LEU A 38 -17.76 10.98 -24.22
N SER A 39 -17.51 9.68 -24.33
CA SER A 39 -17.32 8.81 -23.17
C SER A 39 -15.96 8.12 -23.07
N SER A 40 -15.04 8.30 -24.02
CA SER A 40 -13.72 7.62 -24.01
C SER A 40 -12.94 7.88 -22.71
N GLU A 41 -12.82 9.13 -22.29
CA GLU A 41 -12.15 9.53 -21.03
C GLU A 41 -12.97 9.18 -19.76
N LEU A 42 -14.27 8.95 -19.89
CA LEU A 42 -15.16 8.64 -18.76
C LEU A 42 -15.36 7.13 -18.55
N MET A 43 -15.03 6.31 -19.56
CA MET A 43 -15.25 4.86 -19.58
C MET A 43 -14.04 4.04 -19.14
N VAL A 44 -12.87 4.66 -19.01
CA VAL A 44 -11.60 4.01 -18.60
C VAL A 44 -11.73 3.19 -17.30
N ASN A 45 -12.64 3.60 -16.41
CA ASN A 45 -12.89 2.96 -15.12
C ASN A 45 -14.26 2.24 -14.99
N THR A 46 -15.07 2.21 -16.04
CA THR A 46 -16.42 1.59 -15.98
C THR A 46 -16.38 0.11 -16.32
N LEU A 47 -16.99 -0.74 -15.48
CA LEU A 47 -17.05 -2.19 -15.66
C LEU A 47 -17.75 -2.66 -16.95
N LYS A 48 -18.51 -1.79 -17.64
CA LYS A 48 -19.16 -2.10 -18.93
C LYS A 48 -18.17 -2.22 -20.10
N SER A 49 -16.92 -1.74 -19.98
CA SER A 49 -15.86 -1.98 -20.97
C SER A 49 -15.17 -3.35 -20.82
N LYS A 50 -15.72 -4.22 -19.96
CA LYS A 50 -15.25 -5.59 -19.74
C LYS A 50 -16.09 -6.61 -20.51
N SER A 51 -16.53 -6.29 -21.73
CA SER A 51 -17.10 -7.34 -22.59
C SER A 51 -16.02 -8.42 -22.78
N ARG A 52 -16.44 -9.68 -22.76
CA ARG A 52 -15.55 -10.83 -22.87
C ARG A 52 -15.05 -10.97 -24.31
N GLU A 53 -15.75 -10.35 -25.26
CA GLU A 53 -15.59 -10.55 -26.69
C GLU A 53 -14.74 -9.48 -27.40
N ASP A 54 -14.36 -8.37 -26.74
CA ASP A 54 -13.59 -7.30 -27.41
C ASP A 54 -12.07 -7.61 -27.51
N PRO A 55 -11.48 -7.54 -28.72
CA PRO A 55 -10.07 -7.89 -28.99
C PRO A 55 -9.05 -6.80 -28.61
N ALA A 56 -9.50 -5.61 -28.20
CA ALA A 56 -8.60 -4.53 -27.78
C ALA A 56 -8.12 -4.74 -26.32
N PRO A 57 -6.80 -4.64 -26.03
CA PRO A 57 -6.28 -4.77 -24.68
C PRO A 57 -6.61 -3.52 -23.87
N PHE A 58 -7.73 -3.54 -23.15
CA PHE A 58 -8.06 -2.45 -22.23
C PHE A 58 -7.09 -2.45 -21.04
N PRO A 59 -6.41 -1.31 -20.73
CA PRO A 59 -5.44 -1.23 -19.64
C PRO A 59 -6.06 -1.54 -18.26
N ALA A 60 -7.38 -1.45 -18.14
CA ALA A 60 -8.14 -1.74 -16.92
C ALA A 60 -8.58 -3.20 -16.75
N LYS A 61 -8.37 -4.10 -17.74
CA LYS A 61 -8.70 -5.53 -17.60
C LYS A 61 -7.78 -6.22 -16.57
N ASN A 62 -6.54 -5.76 -16.44
CA ASN A 62 -5.54 -6.33 -15.51
C ASN A 62 -5.52 -5.67 -14.13
N VAL A 63 -6.22 -4.55 -13.95
CA VAL A 63 -6.29 -3.87 -12.65
C VAL A 63 -7.39 -4.53 -11.82
N LYS A 64 -6.99 -5.49 -10.98
CA LYS A 64 -7.85 -6.00 -9.91
C LYS A 64 -8.29 -4.80 -9.06
N LYS A 65 -9.59 -4.71 -8.72
CA LYS A 65 -10.04 -3.72 -7.72
C LYS A 65 -9.19 -3.91 -6.47
N ALA A 66 -8.64 -2.83 -5.91
CA ALA A 66 -7.88 -2.89 -4.67
C ALA A 66 -8.73 -3.58 -3.60
N ARG A 67 -8.43 -4.86 -3.33
CA ARG A 67 -9.03 -5.59 -2.23
C ARG A 67 -8.40 -4.97 -0.99
N ARG A 68 -9.20 -4.31 -0.16
CA ARG A 68 -8.76 -3.80 1.15
C ARG A 68 -8.00 -4.94 1.84
N GLY A 69 -6.67 -4.84 1.95
CA GLY A 69 -5.85 -5.83 2.66
C GLY A 69 -4.64 -6.41 1.94
N GLU A 70 -4.46 -6.25 0.63
CA GLU A 70 -3.18 -6.60 -0.02
C GLU A 70 -2.18 -5.46 0.15
N ALA A 71 -1.72 -5.26 1.38
CA ALA A 71 -0.47 -4.56 1.58
C ALA A 71 0.63 -5.56 1.18
N ASN A 72 1.15 -5.43 -0.03
CA ASN A 72 2.43 -6.00 -0.46
C ASN A 72 3.51 -4.91 -0.42
N TYR A 73 3.38 -3.98 0.52
CA TYR A 73 4.29 -2.86 0.65
C TYR A 73 5.55 -3.32 1.39
N TYR A 74 6.71 -2.86 0.96
CA TYR A 74 7.91 -2.81 1.79
C TYR A 74 8.59 -1.48 1.47
N PRO A 75 9.22 -0.83 2.46
CA PRO A 75 9.97 0.41 2.20
C PRO A 75 11.10 0.13 1.20
N GLU A 76 11.53 1.14 0.44
CA GLU A 76 12.68 1.01 -0.46
C GLU A 76 14.00 0.98 0.33
N PRO A 77 15.02 0.24 -0.16
CA PRO A 77 16.26 0.02 0.59
C PRO A 77 16.94 1.34 0.89
N SER A 78 17.28 1.53 2.17
CA SER A 78 18.05 2.66 2.65
C SER A 78 19.51 2.52 2.22
N GLY A 79 19.79 2.60 0.91
CA GLY A 79 21.14 2.65 0.35
C GLY A 79 22.05 1.43 0.56
N ASP A 80 21.61 0.41 1.30
CA ASP A 80 22.39 -0.79 1.56
C ASP A 80 22.48 -1.67 0.30
N THR A 81 23.69 -2.11 -0.02
CA THR A 81 23.92 -3.05 -1.12
C THR A 81 23.35 -4.43 -0.79
N PRO A 82 22.85 -5.18 -1.78
CA PRO A 82 22.30 -6.51 -1.56
C PRO A 82 23.31 -7.48 -0.93
N GLU A 83 24.60 -7.29 -1.22
CA GLU A 83 25.70 -8.07 -0.63
C GLU A 83 25.80 -7.86 0.89
N ASN A 84 25.65 -6.63 1.38
CA ASN A 84 25.68 -6.33 2.81
C ASN A 84 24.49 -6.97 3.54
N LEU A 85 23.31 -6.93 2.92
CA LEU A 85 22.10 -7.53 3.48
C LEU A 85 22.21 -9.07 3.56
N GLU A 86 22.82 -9.70 2.55
CA GLU A 86 23.10 -11.14 2.59
C GLU A 86 24.18 -11.49 3.63
N GLN A 87 25.15 -10.61 3.86
CA GLN A 87 26.13 -10.78 4.94
C GLN A 87 25.46 -10.70 6.33
N GLU A 88 24.55 -9.75 6.55
CA GLU A 88 23.76 -9.66 7.77
C GLU A 88 22.88 -10.91 7.98
N ARG A 89 22.30 -11.47 6.91
CA ARG A 89 21.58 -12.75 6.96
C ARG A 89 22.49 -13.90 7.37
N ALA A 90 23.65 -14.05 6.74
CA ALA A 90 24.59 -15.11 7.09
C ALA A 90 25.04 -14.98 8.56
N SER A 91 25.25 -13.75 9.02
CA SER A 91 25.55 -13.45 10.41
C SER A 91 24.41 -13.88 11.34
N LEU A 92 23.15 -13.61 10.98
CA LEU A 92 21.96 -14.01 11.75
C LEU A 92 21.89 -15.53 11.95
N LEU A 93 22.19 -16.34 10.93
CA LEU A 93 22.22 -17.81 11.05
C LEU A 93 23.19 -18.32 12.11
N THR A 94 24.32 -17.62 12.30
CA THR A 94 25.29 -17.95 13.34
C THR A 94 24.83 -17.51 14.72
N GLU A 95 24.14 -16.37 14.83
CA GLU A 95 23.65 -15.83 16.10
C GLU A 95 22.54 -16.67 16.71
N ILE A 96 21.65 -17.23 15.89
CA ILE A 96 20.55 -18.10 16.34
C ILE A 96 21.07 -19.37 17.01
N LYS A 97 22.25 -19.86 16.63
CA LYS A 97 22.86 -21.07 17.22
C LYS A 97 23.50 -20.81 18.58
N LYS A 98 23.73 -19.56 18.95
CA LYS A 98 24.39 -19.18 20.21
C LYS A 98 23.35 -19.04 21.32
N ARG A 99 23.74 -19.39 22.56
CA ARG A 99 22.88 -19.23 23.74
C ARG A 99 22.82 -17.76 24.16
N ASN A 100 21.64 -17.30 24.61
CA ASN A 100 21.39 -15.96 25.15
C ASN A 100 21.61 -14.76 24.18
N ASN A 101 21.38 -14.95 22.88
CA ASN A 101 21.65 -13.93 21.85
C ASN A 101 20.39 -13.22 21.30
N GLU A 102 19.26 -13.30 22.02
CA GLU A 102 17.95 -12.78 21.60
C GLU A 102 18.01 -11.30 21.19
N ARG A 103 18.74 -10.46 21.93
CA ARG A 103 18.87 -9.03 21.61
C ARG A 103 19.54 -8.80 20.25
N THR A 104 20.64 -9.51 19.99
CA THR A 104 21.39 -9.39 18.74
C THR A 104 20.59 -9.94 17.56
N ILE A 105 19.85 -11.02 17.78
CA ILE A 105 18.91 -11.58 16.78
C ILE A 105 17.87 -10.51 16.41
N ARG A 106 17.21 -9.92 17.40
CA ARG A 106 16.19 -8.88 17.17
C ARG A 106 16.73 -7.67 16.41
N GLU A 107 17.93 -7.21 16.76
CA GLU A 107 18.58 -6.08 16.08
C GLU A 107 18.89 -6.41 14.60
N LYS A 108 19.38 -7.63 14.32
CA LYS A 108 19.64 -8.10 12.95
C LYS A 108 18.36 -8.37 12.16
N MET A 109 17.32 -8.88 12.82
CA MET A 109 15.99 -9.05 12.22
C MET A 109 15.42 -7.69 11.82
N ALA A 110 15.48 -6.68 12.70
CA ALA A 110 15.02 -5.33 12.37
C ALA A 110 15.77 -4.72 11.16
N ARG A 111 17.09 -4.94 11.05
CA ARG A 111 17.92 -4.48 9.91
C ARG A 111 17.54 -5.18 8.60
N THR A 112 17.35 -6.49 8.66
CA THR A 112 17.04 -7.32 7.48
C THR A 112 15.56 -7.37 7.13
N PHE A 113 14.70 -6.67 7.88
CA PHE A 113 13.23 -6.66 7.71
C PHE A 113 12.84 -6.42 6.25
N GLN A 114 13.38 -5.35 5.67
CA GLN A 114 12.98 -4.96 4.33
C GLN A 114 13.43 -5.98 3.27
N PHE A 115 14.67 -6.44 3.36
CA PHE A 115 15.22 -7.46 2.46
C PHE A 115 14.39 -8.75 2.49
N ARG A 116 14.03 -9.20 3.70
CA ARG A 116 13.12 -10.33 3.88
C ARG A 116 11.75 -10.13 3.26
N ARG A 117 11.13 -8.97 3.49
CA ARG A 117 9.79 -8.69 2.95
C ARG A 117 9.80 -8.67 1.44
N GLN A 118 10.82 -8.05 0.84
CA GLN A 118 11.03 -8.08 -0.60
C GLN A 118 11.14 -9.53 -1.11
N GLU A 119 11.97 -10.35 -0.46
CA GLU A 119 12.12 -11.76 -0.83
C GLU A 119 10.79 -12.54 -0.73
N ILE A 120 10.04 -12.38 0.37
CA ILE A 120 8.77 -13.09 0.60
C ILE A 120 7.69 -12.66 -0.40
N VAL A 121 7.60 -11.36 -0.70
CA VAL A 121 6.59 -10.80 -1.60
C VAL A 121 6.89 -11.13 -3.06
N ASP A 122 8.15 -10.99 -3.47
CA ASP A 122 8.58 -11.16 -4.86
C ASP A 122 8.75 -12.63 -5.23
N GLN A 123 9.50 -13.39 -4.40
CA GLN A 123 9.89 -14.76 -4.72
C GLN A 123 8.86 -15.80 -4.28
N LYS A 124 7.99 -15.44 -3.32
CA LYS A 124 6.94 -16.32 -2.76
C LYS A 124 7.50 -17.73 -2.43
N PRO A 125 8.56 -17.81 -1.60
CA PRO A 125 9.23 -19.08 -1.33
C PRO A 125 8.29 -20.08 -0.63
N THR A 126 8.62 -21.36 -0.76
CA THR A 126 7.99 -22.43 0.04
C THR A 126 8.32 -22.26 1.53
N ILE A 127 7.52 -22.87 2.40
CA ILE A 127 7.73 -22.79 3.86
C ILE A 127 9.10 -23.38 4.25
N GLU A 128 9.50 -24.48 3.63
CA GLU A 128 10.81 -25.12 3.85
C GLU A 128 11.96 -24.15 3.56
N ASN A 129 11.95 -23.51 2.39
CA ASN A 129 12.96 -22.52 2.01
C ASN A 129 12.97 -21.31 2.97
N LEU A 130 11.80 -20.91 3.46
CA LEU A 130 11.68 -19.80 4.42
C LEU A 130 12.26 -20.17 5.78
N MET A 131 12.05 -21.41 6.25
CA MET A 131 12.65 -21.94 7.48
C MET A 131 14.18 -21.97 7.38
N ASP A 132 14.70 -22.42 6.25
CA ASP A 132 16.15 -22.51 6.04
C ASP A 132 16.81 -21.13 5.90
N ARG A 133 16.16 -20.20 5.20
CA ARG A 133 16.72 -18.85 5.02
C ARG A 133 16.57 -17.96 6.23
N TRP A 134 15.44 -18.06 6.94
CA TRP A 134 15.06 -17.15 8.01
C TRP A 134 14.51 -17.89 9.22
N PRO A 135 15.33 -18.74 9.89
CA PRO A 135 14.86 -19.57 10.99
C PRO A 135 14.34 -18.76 12.19
N ALA A 136 14.80 -17.52 12.38
CA ALA A 136 14.28 -16.63 13.42
C ALA A 136 12.81 -16.22 13.19
N LEU A 137 12.27 -16.31 11.97
CA LEU A 137 10.82 -16.11 11.73
C LEU A 137 9.95 -17.21 12.35
N PHE A 138 10.54 -18.27 12.89
CA PHE A 138 9.82 -19.35 13.57
C PHE A 138 9.99 -19.29 15.09
N GLN A 139 10.61 -18.22 15.60
CA GLN A 139 10.63 -17.86 17.01
C GLN A 139 9.47 -16.92 17.32
N MET A 140 8.74 -17.18 18.40
CA MET A 140 7.49 -16.48 18.71
C MET A 140 7.72 -14.96 18.91
N GLU A 141 8.81 -14.60 19.57
CA GLU A 141 9.20 -13.23 19.87
C GLU A 141 9.44 -12.41 18.61
N GLU A 142 10.07 -13.03 17.60
CA GLU A 142 10.42 -12.37 16.35
C GLU A 142 9.22 -12.29 15.39
N VAL A 143 8.33 -13.29 15.41
CA VAL A 143 7.05 -13.24 14.67
C VAL A 143 6.20 -12.05 15.14
N ASP A 144 6.09 -11.87 16.45
CA ASP A 144 5.34 -10.75 17.02
C ASP A 144 5.97 -9.40 16.65
N ALA A 145 7.30 -9.30 16.72
CA ALA A 145 8.04 -8.10 16.32
C ALA A 145 7.83 -7.74 14.84
N GLU A 146 7.93 -8.73 13.95
CA GLU A 146 7.66 -8.60 12.51
C GLU A 146 6.25 -8.10 12.23
N PHE A 147 5.27 -8.67 12.93
CA PHE A 147 3.86 -8.30 12.76
C PHE A 147 3.56 -6.89 13.26
N LEU A 148 4.22 -6.47 14.34
CA LEU A 148 4.14 -5.09 14.83
C LEU A 148 4.82 -4.10 13.89
N GLN A 149 5.97 -4.46 13.31
CA GLN A 149 6.68 -3.63 12.35
C GLN A 149 5.88 -3.44 11.07
N TRP A 150 5.20 -4.49 10.61
CA TRP A 150 4.24 -4.44 9.51
C TRP A 150 3.06 -3.49 9.75
N LYS A 151 2.49 -3.55 10.96
CA LYS A 151 1.35 -2.71 11.35
C LYS A 151 1.73 -1.27 11.65
N ARG A 152 3.03 -0.96 11.74
CA ARG A 152 3.50 0.39 12.02
C ARG A 152 3.00 1.31 10.89
N PRO A 153 2.21 2.36 11.20
CA PRO A 153 1.47 3.05 10.16
C PRO A 153 2.44 3.71 9.17
N LEU A 154 2.16 3.56 7.87
CA LEU A 154 2.66 4.35 6.73
C LEU A 154 2.53 5.89 6.89
N ARG A 155 2.16 6.39 8.07
CA ARG A 155 1.90 7.81 8.35
C ARG A 155 3.15 8.68 8.32
N SER A 156 4.32 8.16 8.69
CA SER A 156 5.54 8.98 8.77
C SER A 156 6.09 9.38 7.41
N GLU A 157 5.91 8.56 6.37
CA GLU A 157 6.35 8.90 5.01
C GLU A 157 5.39 9.85 4.29
N VAL A 158 4.08 9.70 4.52
CA VAL A 158 3.07 10.62 3.96
C VAL A 158 3.22 12.03 4.53
N SER A 159 3.66 12.16 5.78
CA SER A 159 3.96 13.46 6.39
C SER A 159 5.22 14.11 5.80
N LYS A 160 6.31 13.35 5.63
CA LYS A 160 7.57 13.87 5.05
C LYS A 160 7.43 14.24 3.57
N LYS A 161 6.68 13.46 2.78
CA LYS A 161 6.38 13.81 1.37
C LYS A 161 5.56 15.10 1.24
N LYS A 162 4.60 15.32 2.15
CA LYS A 162 3.80 16.55 2.19
C LYS A 162 4.60 17.80 2.57
N GLU A 163 5.75 17.63 3.22
CA GLU A 163 6.61 18.72 3.68
C GLU A 163 7.69 19.06 2.64
N MET A 164 8.19 18.05 1.91
CA MET A 164 9.07 18.23 0.74
C MET A 164 8.36 18.81 -0.50
N GLU A 165 7.07 18.54 -0.71
CA GLU A 165 6.27 19.15 -1.80
C GLU A 165 5.78 20.59 -1.49
N ARG A 166 6.16 21.16 -0.34
CA ARG A 166 5.82 22.53 0.08
C ARG A 166 7.02 23.50 0.09
N LEU A 167 8.18 23.04 -0.37
CA LEU A 167 9.36 23.85 -0.67
C LEU A 167 9.51 23.90 -2.20
#